data_AF-A0A928INK2-F1
#
_entry.id   AF-A0A928INK2-F1
#
_cell.length_a   1.000
_cell.length_b   1.000
_cell.length_c   1.000
_cell.angle_alpha   90.00
_cell.angle_beta   90.00
_cell.angle_gamma   90.00
#
_symmetry.space_group_name_H-M   'P 1'
#
loop_
_entity.id
_entity.type
_entity.pdbx_description
1 polymer ?
#
loop_
_entity_poly.entity_id
_entity_poly.type
_entity_poly.pdbx_seq_one_letter_code
_entity_poly.pdbx_strand_id
1 'polypeptide(L)'
;METTVYADLFFMINFSMDFLCLFLTAKILNLRFSPVRGIFASAFGGGYAIFALFFSFGSLFALLLDLASGILLCLIAFYRKGELKRAPVYSLVYGAISMALGGVMTALFTLFNKTGIFEGIKKTDGDGLSVWLFALLAAISGIMTLAGGRFFSGRMSRRRIEMEITYNGKKISISAMTDSGNLLREPVRGKPCIVSDIEAVRAIIPKEVLKIAASGDILGIDRLPSDCARRISVIPSTGVSGDKMLLGFRADKIALADGKRNYEVDAVLALARLGKEADGCMALVPSTLLMG
;
A
#
# COMPACT_ATOMS: atom_id res chain seq x y z
N MET A 1 -25.33 18.26 -36.56
CA MET A 1 -24.14 18.76 -35.83
C MET A 1 -23.05 17.73 -36.06
N GLU A 2 -21.99 18.09 -36.78
CA GLU A 2 -20.82 17.24 -36.88
C GLU A 2 -20.08 17.31 -35.55
N THR A 3 -20.01 16.18 -34.84
CA THR A 3 -19.24 16.09 -33.60
C THR A 3 -17.82 15.71 -33.98
N THR A 4 -16.90 16.67 -33.96
CA THR A 4 -15.48 16.39 -34.15
C THR A 4 -14.93 15.71 -32.90
N VAL A 5 -14.52 14.44 -33.04
CA VAL A 5 -13.86 13.70 -31.96
C VAL A 5 -12.37 13.62 -32.27
N TYR A 6 -11.57 14.24 -31.41
CA TYR A 6 -10.11 14.18 -31.47
C TYR A 6 -9.64 12.81 -30.97
N ALA A 7 -9.13 11.98 -31.88
CA ALA A 7 -8.77 10.59 -31.59
C ALA A 7 -7.63 10.46 -30.56
N ASP A 8 -6.67 11.38 -30.60
CA ASP A 8 -5.60 11.53 -29.62
C ASP A 8 -6.14 11.82 -28.21
N LEU A 9 -7.06 12.76 -28.10
CA LEU A 9 -7.68 13.15 -26.83
C LEU A 9 -8.56 12.02 -26.28
N PHE A 10 -9.34 11.37 -27.15
CA PHE A 10 -10.15 10.23 -26.81
C PHE A 10 -9.30 9.04 -26.34
N PHE A 11 -8.17 8.79 -26.99
CA PHE A 11 -7.19 7.80 -26.54
C PHE A 11 -6.66 8.13 -25.16
N MET A 12 -6.19 9.36 -24.93
CA MET A 12 -5.61 9.75 -23.64
C MET A 12 -6.62 9.65 -22.49
N ILE A 13 -7.89 10.00 -22.73
CA ILE A 13 -8.96 9.87 -21.75
C ILE A 13 -9.19 8.40 -21.38
N ASN A 14 -9.37 7.53 -22.37
CA ASN A 14 -9.61 6.10 -22.12
C ASN A 14 -8.39 5.44 -21.48
N PHE A 15 -7.18 5.76 -21.96
CA PHE A 15 -5.93 5.34 -21.35
C PHE A 15 -5.87 5.69 -19.86
N SER A 16 -6.17 6.95 -19.51
CA SER A 16 -6.09 7.43 -18.13
C SER A 16 -7.13 6.76 -17.23
N MET A 17 -8.36 6.59 -17.74
CA MET A 17 -9.45 5.91 -17.03
C MET A 17 -9.10 4.45 -16.77
N ASP A 18 -8.67 3.72 -17.79
CA ASP A 18 -8.29 2.30 -17.65
C ASP A 18 -7.12 2.15 -16.69
N PHE A 19 -6.12 3.04 -16.76
CA PHE A 19 -4.98 3.01 -15.85
C PHE A 19 -5.40 3.22 -14.39
N LEU A 20 -6.29 4.19 -14.15
CA LEU A 20 -6.84 4.47 -12.83
C LEU A 20 -7.67 3.30 -12.30
N CYS A 21 -8.54 2.72 -13.14
CA CYS A 21 -9.33 1.54 -12.81
C CYS A 21 -8.42 0.37 -12.40
N LEU A 22 -7.41 0.05 -13.21
CA LEU A 22 -6.45 -1.01 -12.92
C LEU A 22 -5.66 -0.72 -11.64
N PHE A 23 -5.19 0.50 -11.44
CA PHE A 23 -4.50 0.90 -10.22
C PHE A 23 -5.38 0.69 -8.97
N LEU A 24 -6.65 1.11 -9.04
CA LEU A 24 -7.65 0.91 -8.00
C LEU A 24 -7.94 -0.57 -7.74
N THR A 25 -8.11 -1.37 -8.79
CA THR A 25 -8.30 -2.82 -8.68
C THR A 25 -7.13 -3.45 -7.94
N ALA A 26 -5.90 -3.06 -8.28
CA ALA A 26 -4.70 -3.58 -7.63
C ALA A 26 -4.67 -3.22 -6.13
N LYS A 27 -5.05 -1.99 -5.79
CA LYS A 27 -5.11 -1.53 -4.39
C LYS A 27 -6.19 -2.24 -3.59
N ILE A 28 -7.40 -2.36 -4.10
CA ILE A 28 -8.52 -3.04 -3.41
C ILE A 28 -8.20 -4.52 -3.18
N LEU A 29 -7.60 -5.17 -4.17
CA LEU A 29 -7.27 -6.60 -4.11
C LEU A 29 -5.87 -6.89 -3.52
N ASN A 30 -5.15 -5.87 -3.04
CA ASN A 30 -3.78 -5.99 -2.52
C ASN A 30 -2.83 -6.74 -3.48
N LEU A 31 -2.95 -6.49 -4.78
CA LEU A 31 -2.12 -7.08 -5.82
C LEU A 31 -0.85 -6.24 -6.01
N ARG A 32 0.25 -6.91 -6.35
CA ARG A 32 1.48 -6.24 -6.79
C ARG A 32 1.26 -5.63 -8.18
N PHE A 33 1.07 -4.31 -8.23
CA PHE A 33 0.90 -3.55 -9.46
C PHE A 33 2.24 -3.17 -10.10
N SER A 34 2.44 -3.49 -11.38
CA SER A 34 3.58 -3.00 -12.16
C SER A 34 3.10 -1.85 -13.04
N PRO A 35 3.62 -0.62 -12.87
CA PRO A 35 3.22 0.53 -13.68
C PRO A 35 3.41 0.28 -15.18
N VAL A 36 4.49 -0.42 -15.56
CA VAL A 36 4.77 -0.78 -16.97
C VAL A 36 3.67 -1.66 -17.55
N ARG A 37 3.23 -2.69 -16.81
CA ARG A 37 2.13 -3.55 -17.25
C ARG A 37 0.80 -2.80 -17.31
N GLY A 38 0.57 -1.89 -16.35
CA GLY A 38 -0.57 -0.98 -16.36
C GLY A 38 -0.59 -0.12 -17.62
N ILE A 39 0.54 0.49 -17.99
CA ILE A 39 0.66 1.31 -19.21
C ILE A 39 0.32 0.49 -20.46
N PHE A 40 0.86 -0.72 -20.62
CA PHE A 40 0.55 -1.56 -21.78
C PHE A 40 -0.93 -1.98 -21.82
N ALA A 41 -1.51 -2.33 -20.67
CA ALA A 41 -2.93 -2.65 -20.57
C ALA A 41 -3.80 -1.44 -20.97
N SER A 42 -3.53 -0.27 -20.39
CA SER A 42 -4.26 0.97 -20.68
C SER A 42 -4.08 1.46 -22.12
N ALA A 43 -2.90 1.25 -22.72
CA ALA A 43 -2.68 1.55 -24.14
C ALA A 43 -3.54 0.65 -25.03
N PHE A 44 -3.68 -0.63 -24.67
CA PHE A 44 -4.61 -1.53 -25.34
C PHE A 44 -6.06 -1.06 -25.20
N GLY A 45 -6.50 -0.66 -24.01
CA GLY A 45 -7.86 -0.16 -23.77
C GLY A 45 -8.16 1.14 -24.53
N GLY A 46 -7.25 2.11 -24.53
CA GLY A 46 -7.36 3.31 -25.35
C GLY A 46 -7.41 3.01 -26.85
N GLY A 47 -6.60 2.05 -27.32
CA GLY A 47 -6.63 1.59 -28.71
C GLY A 47 -7.96 0.91 -29.07
N TYR A 48 -8.48 0.07 -28.18
CA TYR A 48 -9.80 -0.56 -28.32
C TYR A 48 -10.91 0.49 -28.39
N ALA A 49 -10.85 1.54 -27.57
CA ALA A 49 -11.82 2.63 -27.59
C ALA A 49 -11.84 3.35 -28.94
N ILE A 50 -10.67 3.68 -29.52
CA ILE A 50 -10.61 4.25 -30.87
C ILE A 50 -11.17 3.27 -31.89
N PHE A 51 -10.78 2.00 -31.82
CA PHE A 51 -11.28 0.96 -32.72
C PHE A 51 -12.82 0.88 -32.69
N ALA A 52 -13.42 0.89 -31.50
CA ALA A 52 -14.86 0.86 -31.33
C ALA A 52 -15.59 2.09 -31.89
N LEU A 53 -14.91 3.24 -32.08
CA LEU A 53 -15.49 4.41 -32.76
C LEU A 53 -15.67 4.19 -34.26
N PHE A 54 -14.75 3.47 -34.91
CA PHE A 54 -14.79 3.25 -36.36
C PHE A 54 -15.66 2.07 -36.77
N PHE A 55 -15.87 1.11 -35.88
CA PHE A 55 -16.58 -0.12 -36.18
C PHE A 55 -17.91 -0.19 -35.42
N SER A 56 -19.02 -0.15 -36.16
CA SER A 56 -20.35 -0.36 -35.61
C SER A 56 -20.72 -1.84 -35.67
N PHE A 57 -20.87 -2.46 -34.50
CA PHE A 57 -21.36 -3.82 -34.36
C PHE A 57 -22.80 -3.82 -33.80
N GLY A 58 -23.52 -4.92 -33.98
CA GLY A 58 -24.82 -5.11 -33.30
C GLY A 58 -24.66 -5.05 -31.78
N SER A 59 -25.67 -4.52 -31.07
CA SER A 59 -25.55 -4.14 -29.65
C SER A 59 -25.09 -5.28 -28.73
N LEU A 60 -25.54 -6.51 -28.96
CA LEU A 60 -25.12 -7.66 -28.17
C LEU A 60 -23.65 -8.03 -28.42
N PHE A 61 -23.19 -7.95 -29.67
CA PHE A 61 -21.80 -8.26 -30.01
C PHE A 61 -20.84 -7.18 -29.51
N ALA A 62 -21.23 -5.91 -29.59
CA ALA A 62 -20.48 -4.80 -28.98
C ALA A 62 -20.30 -5.00 -27.47
N LEU A 63 -21.38 -5.35 -26.75
CA LEU A 63 -21.32 -5.63 -25.32
C LEU A 63 -20.36 -6.79 -24.98
N LEU A 64 -20.37 -7.86 -25.79
CA LEU A 64 -19.47 -8.99 -25.59
C LEU A 64 -18.01 -8.61 -25.84
N LEU A 65 -17.74 -7.76 -26.84
CA LEU A 65 -16.41 -7.22 -27.11
C LEU A 65 -15.91 -6.33 -25.98
N ASP A 66 -16.77 -5.48 -25.42
CA ASP A 66 -16.42 -4.62 -24.28
C ASP A 66 -16.09 -5.45 -23.03
N LEU A 67 -16.85 -6.53 -22.79
CA LEU A 67 -16.57 -7.42 -21.68
C LEU A 67 -15.27 -8.20 -21.89
N ALA A 68 -15.03 -8.66 -23.12
CA ALA A 68 -13.79 -9.35 -23.49
C ALA A 68 -12.57 -8.43 -23.37
N SER A 69 -12.67 -7.16 -23.80
CA SER A 69 -11.59 -6.20 -23.69
C SER A 69 -11.27 -5.89 -22.23
N GLY A 70 -12.27 -5.72 -21.37
CA GLY A 70 -12.09 -5.54 -19.91
C GLY A 70 -11.39 -6.73 -19.23
N ILE A 71 -11.73 -7.96 -19.62
CA ILE A 71 -11.03 -9.17 -19.14
C ILE A 71 -9.57 -9.16 -19.61
N LEU A 72 -9.33 -8.81 -20.88
CA LEU A 72 -7.99 -8.79 -21.46
C LEU A 72 -7.09 -7.73 -20.81
N LEU A 73 -7.63 -6.53 -20.54
CA LEU A 73 -6.99 -5.48 -19.73
C LEU A 73 -6.50 -6.03 -18.39
N CYS A 74 -7.37 -6.72 -17.66
CA CYS A 74 -7.04 -7.33 -16.37
C CYS A 74 -5.97 -8.42 -16.48
N LEU A 75 -6.03 -9.24 -17.54
CA LEU A 75 -5.01 -10.26 -17.80
C LEU A 75 -3.64 -9.62 -18.10
N ILE A 76 -3.58 -8.62 -18.97
CA ILE A 76 -2.32 -7.92 -19.27
C ILE A 76 -1.73 -7.30 -18.00
N ALA A 77 -2.55 -6.67 -17.16
CA ALA A 77 -2.11 -6.00 -15.95
C ALA A 77 -1.70 -6.97 -14.81
N PHE A 78 -2.46 -8.04 -14.57
CA PHE A 78 -2.34 -8.85 -13.35
C PHE A 78 -1.94 -10.31 -13.57
N TYR A 79 -2.00 -10.85 -14.79
CA TYR A 79 -1.71 -12.25 -15.03
C TYR A 79 -0.32 -12.67 -14.51
N ARG A 80 -0.28 -13.79 -13.79
CA ARG A 80 0.93 -14.45 -13.31
C ARG A 80 0.76 -15.95 -13.50
N LYS A 81 1.87 -16.63 -13.80
CA LYS A 81 1.90 -18.07 -14.04
C LYS A 81 1.29 -18.81 -12.84
N GLY A 82 0.22 -19.57 -13.06
CA GLY A 82 -0.49 -20.32 -12.01
C GLY A 82 -1.68 -19.60 -11.35
N GLU A 83 -1.94 -18.33 -11.63
CA GLU A 83 -3.00 -17.53 -10.98
C GLU A 83 -4.26 -17.33 -11.84
N LEU A 84 -4.42 -18.08 -12.94
CA LEU A 84 -5.54 -17.90 -13.88
C LEU A 84 -6.92 -18.06 -13.22
N LYS A 85 -7.03 -18.88 -12.16
CA LYS A 85 -8.25 -19.05 -11.37
C LYS A 85 -8.73 -17.76 -10.68
N ARG A 86 -7.87 -16.76 -10.54
CA ARG A 86 -8.18 -15.45 -9.93
C ARG A 86 -8.58 -14.39 -10.95
N ALA A 87 -8.41 -14.65 -12.25
CA ALA A 87 -8.77 -13.71 -13.32
C ALA A 87 -10.24 -13.21 -13.23
N PRO A 88 -11.25 -14.05 -12.94
CA PRO A 88 -12.64 -13.57 -12.82
C PRO A 88 -12.83 -12.54 -11.70
N VAL A 89 -12.09 -12.69 -10.60
CA VAL A 89 -12.16 -11.75 -9.46
C VAL A 89 -11.58 -10.40 -9.87
N TYR A 90 -10.48 -10.38 -10.62
CA TYR A 90 -9.87 -9.14 -11.11
C TYR A 90 -10.83 -8.40 -12.03
N SER A 91 -11.42 -9.11 -13.00
CA SER A 91 -12.36 -8.53 -13.95
C SER A 91 -13.63 -8.02 -13.28
N LEU A 92 -14.14 -8.72 -12.27
CA LEU A 92 -15.33 -8.28 -11.51
C LEU A 92 -15.08 -6.97 -10.77
N VAL A 93 -13.95 -6.87 -10.05
CA VAL A 93 -13.60 -5.67 -9.29
C VAL A 93 -13.29 -4.51 -10.24
N TYR A 94 -12.57 -4.76 -11.33
CA TYR A 94 -12.34 -3.78 -12.38
C TYR A 94 -13.65 -3.25 -12.96
N GLY A 95 -14.58 -4.13 -13.33
CA GLY A 95 -15.89 -3.74 -13.85
C GLY A 95 -16.68 -2.89 -12.87
N ALA A 96 -16.70 -3.26 -11.58
CA ALA A 96 -17.36 -2.46 -10.55
C ALA A 96 -16.76 -1.05 -10.40
N ILE A 97 -15.42 -0.92 -10.44
CA ILE A 97 -14.75 0.38 -10.40
C ILE A 97 -15.05 1.19 -11.65
N SER A 98 -15.00 0.56 -12.83
CA SER A 98 -15.27 1.21 -14.12
C SER A 98 -16.71 1.74 -14.19
N MET A 99 -17.69 0.95 -13.72
CA MET A 99 -19.09 1.38 -13.64
C MET A 99 -19.28 2.52 -12.64
N ALA A 100 -18.61 2.47 -11.48
CA ALA A 100 -18.67 3.54 -10.49
C ALA A 100 -18.07 4.85 -11.03
N LEU A 101 -16.89 4.79 -11.65
CA LEU A 101 -16.25 5.95 -12.26
C LEU A 101 -17.08 6.51 -13.42
N GLY A 102 -17.61 5.65 -14.30
CA GLY A 102 -18.52 6.06 -15.38
C GLY A 102 -19.82 6.70 -14.86
N GLY A 103 -20.37 6.17 -13.76
CA GLY A 103 -21.54 6.74 -13.09
C GLY A 103 -21.27 8.11 -12.49
N VAL A 104 -20.15 8.28 -11.79
CA VAL A 104 -19.70 9.59 -11.25
C VAL A 104 -19.48 10.59 -12.38
N MET A 105 -18.81 10.17 -13.45
CA MET A 105 -18.61 10.98 -14.65
C MET A 105 -19.93 11.47 -15.24
N THR A 106 -20.90 10.57 -15.40
CA THR A 106 -22.21 10.89 -15.95
C THR A 106 -23.00 11.83 -15.03
N ALA A 107 -22.98 11.58 -13.72
CA ALA A 107 -23.64 12.43 -12.72
C ALA A 107 -23.04 13.84 -12.69
N LEU A 108 -21.72 13.96 -12.72
CA LEU A 108 -21.04 15.25 -12.76
C LEU A 108 -21.28 15.97 -14.09
N PHE A 109 -21.20 15.27 -15.21
CA PHE A 109 -21.50 15.84 -16.52
C PHE A 109 -22.92 16.42 -16.57
N THR A 110 -23.91 15.67 -16.09
CA THR A 110 -25.31 16.15 -16.05
C THR A 110 -25.50 17.32 -15.08
N LEU A 111 -24.81 17.33 -13.93
CA LEU A 111 -24.87 18.43 -12.98
C LEU A 111 -24.26 19.72 -13.55
N PHE A 112 -23.06 19.64 -14.13
CA PHE A 112 -22.39 20.81 -14.70
C PHE A 112 -23.05 21.35 -15.97
N ASN A 113 -23.71 20.47 -16.74
CA ASN A 113 -24.52 20.91 -17.87
C ASN A 113 -25.76 21.69 -17.37
N LYS A 114 -26.35 21.29 -16.25
CA LYS A 114 -27.48 22.02 -15.62
C LYS A 114 -27.08 23.37 -15.01
N THR A 115 -25.87 23.49 -14.48
CA THR A 115 -25.39 24.73 -13.84
C THR A 115 -24.77 25.74 -14.81
N GLY A 116 -24.75 25.45 -16.11
CA GLY A 116 -24.18 26.33 -17.13
C GLY A 116 -22.65 26.48 -17.04
N ILE A 117 -21.99 25.71 -16.17
CA ILE A 117 -20.53 25.78 -15.96
C ILE A 117 -19.79 25.45 -17.26
N PHE A 118 -20.28 24.48 -18.04
CA PHE A 118 -19.71 24.16 -19.35
C PHE A 118 -19.84 25.30 -20.38
N GLU A 119 -20.87 26.14 -20.29
CA GLU A 119 -20.99 27.33 -21.15
C GLU A 119 -19.97 28.42 -20.76
N GLY A 120 -19.66 28.55 -19.46
CA GLY A 120 -18.60 29.42 -18.97
C GLY A 120 -17.20 28.96 -19.38
N ILE A 121 -16.95 27.64 -19.39
CA ILE A 121 -15.65 27.08 -19.78
C ILE A 121 -15.46 27.13 -21.30
N LYS A 122 -16.52 26.88 -22.10
CA LYS A 122 -16.47 26.99 -23.59
C LYS A 122 -16.13 28.39 -24.10
N LYS A 123 -16.34 29.45 -23.31
CA LYS A 123 -16.01 30.83 -23.67
C LYS A 123 -14.52 31.18 -23.51
N THR A 124 -13.74 30.29 -22.89
CA THR A 124 -12.29 30.43 -22.76
C THR A 124 -11.66 29.49 -23.79
N ASP A 125 -11.15 30.02 -24.91
CA ASP A 125 -10.68 29.29 -26.10
C ASP A 125 -9.94 27.95 -25.82
N GLY A 126 -10.69 26.84 -25.85
CA GLY A 126 -10.16 25.48 -25.74
C GLY A 126 -11.19 24.50 -25.18
N ASP A 127 -11.31 23.33 -25.78
CA ASP A 127 -12.31 22.28 -25.50
C ASP A 127 -12.52 22.00 -23.99
N GLY A 128 -13.46 22.73 -23.39
CA GLY A 128 -13.75 22.73 -21.95
C GLY A 128 -14.19 21.38 -21.37
N LEU A 129 -14.66 20.47 -22.24
CA LEU A 129 -15.02 19.10 -21.89
C LEU A 129 -13.80 18.27 -21.46
N SER A 130 -12.69 18.43 -22.18
CA SER A 130 -11.49 17.62 -21.99
C SER A 130 -10.66 18.10 -20.81
N VAL A 131 -10.56 19.42 -20.63
CA VAL A 131 -9.87 20.04 -19.48
C VAL A 131 -10.50 19.61 -18.15
N TRP A 132 -11.82 19.55 -18.08
CA TRP A 132 -12.52 19.17 -16.84
C TRP A 132 -12.35 17.68 -16.50
N LEU A 133 -12.31 16.81 -17.51
CA LEU A 133 -12.06 15.39 -17.34
C LEU A 133 -10.64 15.10 -16.84
N PHE A 134 -9.63 15.77 -17.38
CA PHE A 134 -8.27 15.69 -16.86
C PHE A 134 -8.15 16.26 -15.43
N ALA A 135 -8.86 17.35 -15.13
CA ALA A 135 -8.90 17.90 -13.77
C ALA A 135 -9.52 16.92 -12.76
N LEU A 136 -10.59 16.21 -13.15
CA LEU A 136 -11.21 15.20 -12.30
C LEU A 136 -10.28 13.99 -12.10
N LEU A 137 -9.67 13.48 -13.17
CA LEU A 137 -8.69 12.40 -13.10
C LEU A 137 -7.50 12.77 -12.20
N ALA A 138 -6.99 14.00 -12.32
CA ALA A 138 -5.94 14.54 -11.47
C ALA A 138 -6.40 14.68 -10.01
N ALA A 139 -7.64 15.13 -9.77
CA ALA A 139 -8.20 15.22 -8.43
C ALA A 139 -8.39 13.85 -7.77
N ILE A 140 -8.91 12.85 -8.51
CA ILE A 140 -9.06 11.48 -8.01
C ILE A 140 -7.68 10.89 -7.72
N SER A 141 -6.70 11.06 -8.62
CA SER A 141 -5.32 10.61 -8.42
C SER A 141 -4.66 11.29 -7.21
N GLY A 142 -4.85 12.60 -7.03
CA GLY A 142 -4.35 13.36 -5.88
C GLY A 142 -4.99 12.92 -4.56
N ILE A 143 -6.32 12.82 -4.51
CA ILE A 143 -7.06 12.31 -3.35
C ILE A 143 -6.63 10.88 -3.03
N MET A 144 -6.43 10.02 -4.02
CA MET A 144 -5.96 8.66 -3.82
C MET A 144 -4.51 8.58 -3.33
N THR A 145 -3.63 9.48 -3.75
CA THR A 145 -2.25 9.54 -3.24
C THR A 145 -2.24 9.96 -1.78
N LEU A 146 -3.07 10.96 -1.42
CA LEU A 146 -3.20 11.48 -0.06
C LEU A 146 -3.95 10.51 0.87
N ALA A 147 -5.03 9.89 0.39
CA ALA A 147 -5.81 8.90 1.12
C ALA A 147 -5.09 7.55 1.16
N GLY A 148 -4.38 7.16 0.10
CA GLY A 148 -3.57 5.93 0.04
C GLY A 148 -2.51 5.87 1.14
N GLY A 149 -1.87 7.00 1.44
CA GLY A 149 -0.92 7.11 2.56
C GLY A 149 -1.57 7.00 3.95
N ARG A 150 -2.84 7.38 4.10
CA ARG A 150 -3.54 7.47 5.40
C ARG A 150 -4.54 6.34 5.69
N PHE A 151 -5.21 5.80 4.68
CA PHE A 151 -6.27 4.79 4.80
C PHE A 151 -5.73 3.35 4.70
N PHE A 152 -4.67 3.10 3.94
CA PHE A 152 -4.16 1.75 3.70
C PHE A 152 -3.05 1.32 4.67
N SER A 153 -2.39 2.26 5.34
CA SER A 153 -1.48 1.97 6.47
C SER A 153 -2.21 1.44 7.70
N GLY A 154 -3.55 1.59 7.79
CA GLY A 154 -4.34 1.15 8.93
C GLY A 154 -5.17 -0.13 8.74
N ARG A 155 -5.19 -0.74 7.54
CA ARG A 155 -6.14 -1.84 7.20
C ARG A 155 -5.51 -3.20 6.93
N MET A 156 -4.20 -3.36 7.06
CA MET A 156 -3.62 -4.71 7.16
C MET A 156 -4.01 -5.25 8.56
N SER A 157 -4.88 -6.26 8.58
CA SER A 157 -5.41 -6.89 9.80
C SER A 157 -4.32 -7.05 10.86
N ARG A 158 -4.50 -6.41 12.02
CA ARG A 158 -3.71 -6.69 13.23
C ARG A 158 -3.91 -8.16 13.55
N ARG A 159 -2.89 -8.96 13.31
CA ARG A 159 -2.91 -10.40 13.54
C ARG A 159 -1.95 -10.74 14.66
N ARG A 160 -2.38 -11.61 15.56
CA ARG A 160 -1.51 -12.18 16.59
C ARG A 160 -0.65 -13.27 15.95
N ILE A 161 0.66 -13.14 16.13
CA ILE A 161 1.68 -14.10 15.69
C ILE A 161 2.55 -14.47 16.89
N GLU A 162 3.27 -15.57 16.76
CA GLU A 162 4.28 -15.94 17.75
C GLU A 162 5.66 -15.51 17.23
N MET A 163 6.46 -14.91 18.10
CA MET A 163 7.81 -14.47 17.79
C MET A 163 8.79 -15.12 18.74
N GLU A 164 9.84 -15.70 18.17
CA GLU A 164 10.90 -16.35 18.91
C GLU A 164 12.20 -15.58 18.76
N ILE A 165 12.83 -15.26 19.88
CA ILE A 165 14.06 -14.47 19.93
C ILE A 165 15.15 -15.33 20.55
N THR A 166 16.31 -15.38 19.90
CA THR A 166 17.50 -16.08 20.41
C THR A 166 18.65 -15.11 20.61
N TYR A 167 19.28 -15.17 21.78
CA TYR A 167 20.48 -14.41 22.09
C TYR A 167 21.37 -15.17 23.08
N ASN A 168 22.68 -15.28 22.79
CA ASN A 168 23.66 -15.98 23.62
C ASN A 168 23.21 -17.40 24.04
N GLY A 169 22.64 -18.15 23.09
CA GLY A 169 22.15 -19.51 23.30
C GLY A 169 20.84 -19.62 24.11
N LYS A 170 20.31 -18.52 24.64
CA LYS A 170 19.00 -18.48 25.30
C LYS A 170 17.92 -18.12 24.30
N LYS A 171 16.74 -18.71 24.49
CA LYS A 171 15.58 -18.56 23.60
C LYS A 171 14.34 -18.20 24.39
N ILE A 172 13.54 -17.27 23.88
CA ILE A 172 12.20 -16.96 24.40
C ILE A 172 11.19 -16.94 23.26
N SER A 173 9.95 -17.32 23.56
CA SER A 173 8.81 -17.14 22.68
C SER A 173 7.84 -16.15 23.31
N ILE A 174 7.43 -15.15 22.54
CA ILE A 174 6.52 -14.09 22.97
C ILE A 174 5.41 -13.86 21.95
N SER A 175 4.25 -13.41 22.43
CA SER A 175 3.16 -13.02 21.55
C SER A 175 3.46 -11.67 20.91
N ALA A 176 3.25 -11.58 19.60
CA ALA A 176 3.45 -10.35 18.84
C ALA A 176 2.20 -10.03 18.01
N MET A 177 1.98 -8.75 17.73
CA MET A 177 0.92 -8.27 16.86
C MET A 177 1.55 -7.68 15.60
N THR A 178 0.97 -7.98 14.45
CA THR A 178 1.37 -7.35 13.20
C THR A 178 0.85 -5.92 13.17
N ASP A 179 1.75 -4.97 12.88
CA ASP A 179 1.43 -3.56 12.78
C ASP A 179 1.84 -3.05 11.39
N SER A 180 0.88 -2.54 10.64
CA SER A 180 1.13 -1.91 9.33
C SER A 180 1.47 -0.43 9.46
N GLY A 181 1.20 0.18 10.61
CA GLY A 181 1.59 1.54 10.95
C GLY A 181 3.03 1.65 11.46
N ASN A 182 3.65 0.53 11.86
CA ASN A 182 5.04 0.53 12.31
C ASN A 182 6.01 0.66 11.12
N LEU A 183 6.53 1.88 10.93
CA LEU A 183 7.52 2.23 9.91
C LEU A 183 8.93 2.44 10.49
N LEU A 184 9.15 2.06 11.76
CA LEU A 184 10.44 2.28 12.42
C LEU A 184 11.56 1.51 11.71
N ARG A 185 12.67 2.21 11.47
CA ARG A 185 13.88 1.67 10.88
C ARG A 185 15.10 2.06 11.69
N GLU A 186 16.05 1.14 11.77
CA GLU A 186 17.37 1.41 12.33
C GLU A 186 18.10 2.40 11.41
N PRO A 187 18.60 3.54 11.92
CA PRO A 187 19.21 4.58 11.08
C PRO A 187 20.44 4.13 10.29
N VAL A 188 21.21 3.16 10.81
CA VAL A 188 22.52 2.80 10.26
C VAL A 188 22.41 1.79 9.11
N ARG A 189 21.67 0.70 9.28
CA ARG A 189 21.54 -0.35 8.23
C ARG A 189 20.16 -0.36 7.56
N GLY A 190 19.26 0.53 7.97
CA GLY A 190 17.90 0.63 7.42
C GLY A 190 17.02 -0.58 7.74
N LYS A 191 17.41 -1.42 8.71
CA LYS A 191 16.69 -2.64 9.07
C LYS A 191 15.36 -2.29 9.74
N PRO A 192 14.29 -3.05 9.47
CA PRO A 192 13.01 -2.84 10.14
C PRO A 192 13.13 -3.09 11.64
N CYS A 193 12.41 -2.29 12.44
CA CYS A 193 12.42 -2.39 13.89
C CYS A 193 11.14 -3.02 14.43
N ILE A 194 11.30 -4.06 15.24
CA ILE A 194 10.22 -4.69 16.00
C ILE A 194 10.18 -4.02 17.37
N VAL A 195 9.06 -3.37 17.71
CA VAL A 195 8.92 -2.77 19.05
C VAL A 195 8.61 -3.89 20.02
N SER A 196 9.46 -4.10 21.03
CA SER A 196 9.33 -5.20 21.98
C SER A 196 9.30 -4.69 23.41
N ASP A 197 8.45 -5.32 24.23
CA ASP A 197 8.30 -4.91 25.62
C ASP A 197 9.54 -5.28 26.43
N ILE A 198 10.05 -4.31 27.20
CA ILE A 198 11.25 -4.47 28.03
C ILE A 198 11.11 -5.66 28.99
N GLU A 199 9.93 -5.90 29.58
CA GLU A 199 9.73 -7.01 30.50
C GLU A 199 9.68 -8.36 29.78
N ALA A 200 9.12 -8.39 28.57
CA ALA A 200 9.00 -9.61 27.78
C ALA A 200 10.36 -10.19 27.38
N VAL A 201 11.34 -9.33 27.12
CA VAL A 201 12.69 -9.74 26.68
C VAL A 201 13.71 -9.83 27.82
N ARG A 202 13.30 -9.59 29.07
CA ARG A 202 14.22 -9.47 30.21
C ARG A 202 15.04 -10.72 30.49
N ALA A 203 14.53 -11.89 30.11
CA ALA A 203 15.14 -13.19 30.39
C ALA A 203 16.38 -13.44 29.52
N ILE A 204 16.46 -12.78 28.36
CA ILE A 204 17.54 -12.97 27.38
C ILE A 204 18.43 -11.73 27.23
N ILE A 205 17.87 -10.52 27.30
CA ILE A 205 18.65 -9.29 27.12
C ILE A 205 19.39 -8.93 28.42
N PRO A 206 20.67 -8.48 28.35
CA PRO A 206 21.43 -8.06 29.54
C PRO A 206 20.72 -6.95 30.34
N LYS A 207 20.80 -7.03 31.67
CA LYS A 207 20.08 -6.12 32.58
C LYS A 207 20.50 -4.67 32.39
N GLU A 208 21.75 -4.43 32.03
CA GLU A 208 22.33 -3.11 31.79
C GLU A 208 21.65 -2.44 30.59
N VAL A 209 21.40 -3.20 29.51
CA VAL A 209 20.70 -2.71 28.31
C VAL A 209 19.24 -2.37 28.65
N LEU A 210 18.57 -3.22 29.43
CA LEU A 210 17.19 -2.99 29.85
C LEU A 210 17.05 -1.74 30.75
N LYS A 211 18.02 -1.49 31.63
CA LYS A 211 18.04 -0.28 32.47
C LYS A 211 18.16 0.99 31.63
N ILE A 212 19.02 0.98 30.62
CA ILE A 212 19.18 2.11 29.68
C ILE A 212 17.89 2.31 28.89
N ALA A 213 17.30 1.24 28.35
CA ALA A 213 16.03 1.30 27.64
C ALA A 213 14.87 1.84 28.50
N ALA A 214 14.80 1.41 29.77
CA ALA A 214 13.74 1.83 30.68
C ALA A 214 13.87 3.27 31.19
N SER A 215 15.11 3.77 31.32
CA SER A 215 15.39 5.15 31.74
C SER A 215 15.35 6.15 30.59
N GLY A 216 15.56 5.70 29.35
CA GLY A 216 15.71 6.57 28.18
C GLY A 216 17.05 7.32 28.14
N ASP A 217 17.97 7.03 29.09
CA ASP A 217 19.28 7.68 29.17
C ASP A 217 20.28 7.01 28.22
N ILE A 218 20.23 7.41 26.95
CA ILE A 218 21.05 6.86 25.86
C ILE A 218 22.55 7.12 26.08
N LEU A 219 22.93 8.13 26.86
CA LEU A 219 24.33 8.37 27.23
C LEU A 219 24.91 7.23 28.08
N GLY A 220 24.04 6.41 28.71
CA GLY A 220 24.44 5.22 29.44
C GLY A 220 25.04 4.11 28.57
N ILE A 221 24.97 4.19 27.23
CA ILE A 221 25.53 3.18 26.31
C ILE A 221 27.04 3.02 26.50
N ASP A 222 27.76 4.09 26.83
CA ASP A 222 29.23 4.06 27.04
C ASP A 222 29.67 3.17 28.21
N ARG A 223 28.73 2.84 29.11
CA ARG A 223 28.98 1.97 30.27
C ARG A 223 28.76 0.49 29.98
N LEU A 224 28.32 0.15 28.77
CA LEU A 224 28.03 -1.23 28.41
C LEU A 224 29.31 -1.99 28.03
N PRO A 225 29.36 -3.31 28.32
CA PRO A 225 30.41 -4.17 27.79
C PRO A 225 30.48 -4.08 26.27
N SER A 226 31.70 -4.16 25.72
CA SER A 226 31.98 -3.97 24.29
C SER A 226 31.14 -4.87 23.38
N ASP A 227 30.85 -6.09 23.83
CA ASP A 227 30.03 -7.06 23.09
C ASP A 227 28.56 -6.63 22.98
N CYS A 228 28.02 -6.00 24.02
CA CYS A 228 26.66 -5.48 24.03
C CYS A 228 26.56 -4.18 23.24
N ALA A 229 27.54 -3.29 23.39
CA ALA A 229 27.57 -1.99 22.72
C ALA A 229 27.51 -2.12 21.18
N ARG A 230 28.19 -3.12 20.61
CA ARG A 230 28.19 -3.38 19.14
C ARG A 230 26.82 -3.79 18.58
N ARG A 231 25.92 -4.27 19.44
CA ARG A 231 24.57 -4.73 19.08
C ARG A 231 23.50 -3.67 19.31
N ILE A 232 23.90 -2.50 19.78
CA ILE A 232 22.98 -1.41 20.09
C ILE A 232 22.90 -0.42 18.94
N SER A 233 21.72 0.14 18.76
CA SER A 233 21.44 1.24 17.85
C SER A 233 20.46 2.19 18.51
N VAL A 234 20.63 3.50 18.32
CA VAL A 234 19.64 4.48 18.76
C VAL A 234 18.63 4.68 17.63
N ILE A 235 17.34 4.49 17.92
CA ILE A 235 16.26 4.54 16.92
C ILE A 235 15.39 5.76 17.21
N PRO A 236 15.38 6.78 16.34
CA PRO A 236 14.46 7.91 16.49
C PRO A 236 13.02 7.44 16.27
N SER A 237 12.14 7.83 17.17
CA SER A 237 10.71 7.54 17.16
C SER A 237 9.92 8.82 17.36
N THR A 238 9.16 9.21 16.35
CA THR A 238 8.24 10.35 16.42
C THR A 238 6.91 9.90 17.00
N GLY A 239 6.64 10.27 18.25
CA GLY A 239 5.33 10.08 18.89
C GLY A 239 4.56 11.39 19.02
N VAL A 240 3.26 11.32 19.34
CA VAL A 240 2.37 12.48 19.56
C VAL A 240 2.83 13.36 20.74
N SER A 241 3.72 12.85 21.60
CA SER A 241 4.28 13.55 22.76
C SER A 241 5.74 14.00 22.59
N GLY A 242 6.27 14.08 21.36
CA GLY A 242 7.61 14.57 21.04
C GLY A 242 8.57 13.52 20.48
N ASP A 243 9.75 13.98 20.07
CA ASP A 243 10.85 13.13 19.60
C ASP A 243 11.35 12.25 20.76
N LYS A 244 11.11 10.94 20.65
CA LYS A 244 11.62 9.95 21.59
C LYS A 244 12.66 9.10 20.90
N MET A 245 13.74 8.82 21.59
CA MET A 245 14.76 7.90 21.10
C MET A 245 14.58 6.56 21.80
N LEU A 246 14.50 5.48 21.02
CA LEU A 246 14.40 4.11 21.52
C LEU A 246 15.76 3.42 21.44
N LEU A 247 16.03 2.56 22.42
CA LEU A 247 17.21 1.71 22.40
C LEU A 247 16.91 0.46 21.56
N GLY A 248 17.54 0.36 20.41
CA GLY A 248 17.54 -0.82 19.56
C GLY A 248 18.58 -1.84 20.02
N PHE A 249 18.23 -3.11 20.02
CA PHE A 249 19.09 -4.23 20.34
C PHE A 249 19.02 -5.32 19.26
N ARG A 250 20.18 -5.79 18.81
CA ARG A 250 20.29 -6.85 17.79
C ARG A 250 20.51 -8.21 18.42
N ALA A 251 19.46 -9.03 18.41
CA ALA A 251 19.52 -10.45 18.76
C ALA A 251 20.35 -11.26 17.75
N ASP A 252 20.67 -12.50 18.09
CA ASP A 252 21.37 -13.41 17.16
C ASP A 252 20.43 -13.93 16.08
N LYS A 253 19.18 -14.21 16.46
CA LYS A 253 18.15 -14.71 15.55
C LYS A 253 16.76 -14.28 16.02
N ILE A 254 15.92 -13.92 15.06
CA ILE A 254 14.50 -13.63 15.28
C ILE A 254 13.71 -14.48 14.28
N ALA A 255 12.79 -15.30 14.77
CA ALA A 255 11.90 -16.10 13.95
C ALA A 255 10.44 -15.72 14.20
N LEU A 256 9.65 -15.63 13.13
CA LEU A 256 8.23 -15.33 13.17
C LEU A 256 7.42 -16.54 12.75
N ALA A 257 6.35 -16.83 13.50
CA ALA A 257 5.42 -17.91 13.25
C ALA A 257 4.00 -17.35 13.08
N ASP A 258 3.51 -17.38 11.84
CA ASP A 258 2.18 -16.87 11.46
C ASP A 258 1.14 -18.01 11.31
N GLY A 259 1.31 -19.08 12.09
CA GLY A 259 0.44 -20.28 12.11
C GLY A 259 0.51 -21.17 10.85
N LYS A 260 0.99 -20.66 9.72
CA LYS A 260 1.17 -21.43 8.46
C LYS A 260 2.62 -21.63 8.07
N ARG A 261 3.52 -20.75 8.53
CA ARG A 261 4.93 -20.71 8.14
C ARG A 261 5.75 -20.16 9.30
N ASN A 262 6.94 -20.71 9.45
CA ASN A 262 7.99 -20.18 10.32
C ASN A 262 9.15 -19.73 9.44
N TYR A 263 9.61 -18.49 9.62
CA TYR A 263 10.74 -17.96 8.87
C TYR A 263 11.55 -17.02 9.75
N GLU A 264 12.83 -16.94 9.43
CA GLU A 264 13.79 -16.07 10.10
C GLU A 264 13.78 -14.69 9.47
N VAL A 265 13.88 -13.65 10.30
CA VAL A 265 13.87 -12.26 9.86
C VAL A 265 15.09 -11.51 10.41
N ASP A 266 15.63 -10.63 9.58
CA ASP A 266 16.70 -9.72 9.95
C ASP A 266 16.10 -8.37 10.38
N ALA A 267 15.95 -8.19 11.69
CA ALA A 267 15.30 -7.04 12.30
C ALA A 267 16.01 -6.63 13.61
N VAL A 268 15.76 -5.40 14.04
CA VAL A 268 16.27 -4.85 15.32
C VAL A 268 15.13 -4.77 16.32
N LEU A 269 15.37 -5.16 17.57
CA LEU A 269 14.40 -5.04 18.66
C LEU A 269 14.46 -3.61 19.23
N ALA A 270 13.45 -2.79 18.99
CA ALA A 270 13.30 -1.50 19.64
C ALA A 270 12.67 -1.70 21.02
N LEU A 271 13.43 -1.47 22.08
CA LEU A 271 13.00 -1.71 23.46
C LEU A 271 12.17 -0.54 23.96
N ALA A 272 10.91 -0.81 24.29
CA ALA A 272 9.96 0.18 24.81
C ALA A 272 9.01 -0.47 25.83
N ARG A 273 8.30 0.33 26.62
CA ARG A 273 7.16 -0.17 27.41
C ARG A 273 5.91 -0.13 26.54
N LEU A 274 5.42 -1.28 26.13
CA LEU A 274 4.17 -1.38 25.37
C LEU A 274 3.01 -1.33 26.36
N GLY A 275 2.29 -0.20 26.38
CA GLY A 275 1.06 -0.06 27.13
C GLY A 275 -0.10 -0.82 26.48
N LYS A 276 -1.31 -0.25 26.55
CA LYS A 276 -2.51 -0.82 25.89
C LYS A 276 -2.44 -0.85 24.35
N GLU A 277 -1.42 -0.25 23.76
CA GLU A 277 -1.27 -0.08 22.30
C GLU A 277 -1.14 -1.40 21.53
N ALA A 278 -0.63 -2.44 22.18
CA ALA A 278 -0.42 -3.75 21.58
C ALA A 278 -1.55 -4.77 21.86
N ASP A 279 -2.70 -4.34 22.39
CA ASP A 279 -3.85 -5.23 22.66
C ASP A 279 -3.47 -6.48 23.50
N GLY A 280 -2.53 -6.32 24.43
CA GLY A 280 -2.02 -7.39 25.28
C GLY A 280 -0.92 -8.28 24.67
N CYS A 281 -0.46 -7.98 23.45
CA CYS A 281 0.74 -8.59 22.89
C CYS A 281 2.02 -7.93 23.43
N MET A 282 3.12 -8.69 23.44
CA MET A 282 4.41 -8.27 23.98
C MET A 282 5.33 -7.60 22.94
N ALA A 283 4.94 -7.60 21.66
CA ALA A 283 5.69 -6.95 20.59
C ALA A 283 4.79 -6.48 19.42
N LEU A 284 5.24 -5.46 18.70
CA LEU A 284 4.65 -4.97 17.45
C LEU A 284 5.62 -5.21 16.29
N VAL A 285 5.22 -6.07 15.36
CA VAL A 285 6.04 -6.51 14.22
C VAL A 285 5.60 -5.76 12.96
N PRO A 286 6.51 -5.05 12.27
CA PRO A 286 6.20 -4.43 10.99
C PRO A 286 5.67 -5.45 9.99
N SER A 287 4.53 -5.14 9.36
CA SER A 287 3.90 -6.04 8.38
C SER A 287 4.80 -6.32 7.16
N THR A 288 5.80 -5.47 6.89
CA THR A 288 6.80 -5.68 5.85
C THR A 288 7.67 -6.92 6.06
N LEU A 289 7.83 -7.37 7.32
CA LEU A 289 8.60 -8.56 7.65
C LEU A 289 7.88 -9.85 7.27
N LEU A 290 6.58 -9.81 7.03
CA LEU A 290 5.76 -10.99 6.74
C LEU A 290 5.56 -11.25 5.24
N MET A 291 6.09 -10.36 4.39
CA MET A 291 5.93 -10.42 2.93
C MET A 291 7.09 -11.10 2.20
N GLY A 292 8.03 -11.68 2.96
CA GLY A 292 9.22 -12.40 2.48
C GLY A 292 8.95 -13.82 2.01
#